data_AF-A0A4R2SGH4-F1
#
_entry.id   AF-A0A4R2SGH4-F1
#
_cell.length_a   1.000
_cell.length_b   1.000
_cell.length_c   1.000
_cell.angle_alpha   90.00
_cell.angle_beta   90.00
_cell.angle_gamma   90.00
#
_symmetry.space_group_name_H-M   'P 1'
#
loop_
_entity.id
_entity.type
_entity.pdbx_description
1 polymer ?
#
loop_
_entity_poly.entity_id
_entity_poly.type
_entity_poly.pdbx_seq_one_letter_code
_entity_poly.pdbx_strand_id
1 'polypeptide(L)' 'PAYGQVRVSNELRKQSIFVSAGGVRSIWLRHGLANFKQRLNVLEKEVIEKGIILSESQVQALERKKEDDIASGEI' A
#
# COMPACT_ATOMS: atom_id res chain seq x y z
N PRO A 1 -1.81 -0.67 -1.59
CA PRO A 1 -1.52 -0.37 -0.15
C PRO A 1 -1.91 -1.47 0.85
N ALA A 2 -2.98 -2.23 0.62
CA ALA A 2 -3.51 -3.19 1.59
C ALA A 2 -2.74 -4.52 1.72
N TYR A 3 -1.90 -4.88 0.77
CA TYR A 3 -1.17 -6.15 0.83
C TYR A 3 -0.09 -6.14 1.92
N GLY A 4 -0.06 -7.19 2.73
CA GLY A 4 1.03 -7.44 3.68
C GLY A 4 2.32 -7.89 3.00
N GLN A 5 3.44 -7.82 3.73
CA GLN A 5 4.78 -8.12 3.23
C GLN A 5 4.90 -9.51 2.56
N VAL A 6 4.20 -10.53 3.08
CA VAL A 6 4.19 -11.89 2.53
C VAL A 6 3.46 -11.95 1.19
N ARG A 7 2.28 -11.31 1.09
CA ARG A 7 1.49 -11.28 -0.15
C ARG A 7 2.23 -10.56 -1.27
N VAL A 8 2.97 -9.49 -0.95
CA VAL A 8 3.81 -8.74 -1.89
C VAL A 8 5.00 -9.56 -2.34
N SER A 9 5.73 -10.21 -1.42
CA SER A 9 6.80 -11.15 -1.75
C SER A 9 6.35 -12.23 -2.75
N ASN A 10 5.15 -12.81 -2.53
CA ASN A 10 4.61 -13.82 -3.43
C ASN A 10 4.23 -13.27 -4.81
N GLU A 11 3.73 -12.03 -4.88
CA GLU A 11 3.39 -11.40 -6.16
C GLU A 11 4.64 -11.04 -6.97
N LEU A 12 5.69 -10.54 -6.31
CA LEU A 12 6.99 -10.30 -6.92
C LEU A 12 7.60 -11.59 -7.49
N ARG A 13 7.46 -12.71 -6.76
CA ARG A 13 7.94 -14.01 -7.22
C ARG A 13 7.30 -14.45 -8.55
N LYS A 14 6.01 -14.14 -8.77
CA LYS A 14 5.33 -14.43 -10.05
C LYS A 14 5.92 -13.64 -11.22
N GLN A 15 6.51 -12.49 -10.93
CA GLN A 15 7.22 -11.63 -11.89
C GLN A 15 8.72 -11.97 -11.96
N SER A 16 9.13 -13.14 -11.46
CA SER A 16 10.53 -13.58 -11.37
C SER A 16 11.43 -12.69 -10.49
N ILE A 17 10.85 -11.89 -9.61
CA ILE A 17 11.58 -11.06 -8.63
C ILE A 17 11.55 -11.77 -7.27
N PHE A 18 12.71 -12.20 -6.81
CA PHE A 18 12.85 -12.95 -5.55
C PHE A 18 13.28 -12.04 -4.41
N VAL A 19 12.31 -11.60 -3.60
CA VAL A 19 12.56 -10.81 -2.38
C VAL A 19 11.81 -11.47 -1.23
N SER A 20 12.48 -11.67 -0.09
CA SER A 20 11.83 -12.23 1.10
C SER A 20 10.85 -11.23 1.72
N ALA A 21 9.89 -11.72 2.52
CA ALA A 21 8.98 -10.85 3.26
C ALA A 21 9.71 -9.82 4.16
N GLY A 22 10.83 -10.23 4.78
CA GLY A 22 11.70 -9.32 5.53
C GLY A 22 12.37 -8.28 4.63
N GLY A 23 12.86 -8.69 3.45
CA GLY A 23 13.41 -7.77 2.45
C GLY A 23 12.39 -6.73 1.98
N VAL A 24 11.14 -7.13 1.73
CA VAL A 24 10.04 -6.21 1.40
C VAL A 24 9.86 -5.18 2.52
N ARG A 25 9.86 -5.60 3.78
CA ARG A 25 9.76 -4.69 4.94
C ARG A 25 10.94 -3.72 5.01
N SER A 26 12.17 -4.19 4.80
CA SER A 26 13.35 -3.34 4.81
C SER A 26 13.32 -2.28 3.69
N ILE A 27 12.86 -2.66 2.50
CA ILE A 27 12.65 -1.73 1.39
C ILE A 27 11.60 -0.69 1.80
N TRP A 28 10.46 -1.12 2.36
CA TRP A 28 9.43 -0.20 2.81
C TRP A 28 9.92 0.80 3.86
N LEU A 29 10.70 0.36 4.84
CA LEU A 29 11.27 1.26 5.84
C LEU A 29 12.14 2.35 5.21
N ARG A 30 12.96 2.00 4.19
CA ARG A 30 13.82 2.97 3.50
C ARG A 30 13.06 3.95 2.62
N HIS A 31 11.90 3.54 2.10
CA HIS A 31 11.07 4.38 1.23
C HIS A 31 9.89 5.04 1.97
N GLY A 32 9.85 4.97 3.31
CA GLY A 32 8.75 5.56 4.08
C GLY A 32 7.39 4.94 3.75
N LEU A 33 7.35 3.61 3.56
CA LEU A 33 6.18 2.77 3.25
C LEU A 33 5.89 1.77 4.38
N ALA A 34 6.39 2.02 5.59
CA ALA A 34 6.41 1.05 6.68
C ALA A 34 5.01 0.72 7.22
N ASN A 35 4.09 1.70 7.20
CA ASN A 35 2.71 1.53 7.65
C ASN A 35 1.71 1.80 6.53
N PHE A 36 0.43 1.54 6.81
CA PHE A 36 -0.62 1.68 5.82
C PHE A 36 -0.82 3.13 5.37
N LYS A 37 -0.86 4.09 6.32
CA LYS A 37 -0.99 5.53 6.06
C LYS A 37 0.11 6.06 5.13
N GLN A 38 1.35 5.67 5.40
CA GLN A 38 2.50 5.97 4.56
C GLN A 38 2.35 5.43 3.12
N ARG A 39 1.93 4.18 2.99
CA ARG A 39 1.67 3.56 1.67
C ARG A 39 0.48 4.19 0.95
N LEU A 40 -0.49 4.71 1.67
CA LEU A 40 -1.63 5.43 1.10
C LEU A 40 -1.19 6.81 0.57
N ASN A 41 -0.46 7.59 1.37
CA ASN A 41 0.05 8.89 0.95
C ASN A 41 0.94 8.81 -0.29
N VAL A 42 1.79 7.77 -0.39
CA VAL A 42 2.61 7.56 -1.60
C VAL A 42 1.74 7.18 -2.79
N LEU A 43 0.69 6.37 -2.59
CA LEU A 43 -0.25 6.06 -3.67
C LEU A 43 -0.97 7.32 -4.17
N GLU A 44 -1.44 8.20 -3.27
CA GLU A 44 -2.10 9.45 -3.64
C GLU A 44 -1.18 10.37 -4.45
N LYS A 45 0.08 10.51 -4.03
CA LYS A 45 1.09 11.28 -4.78
C LYS A 45 1.34 10.71 -6.17
N GLU A 46 1.56 9.40 -6.26
CA GLU A 46 1.79 8.71 -7.53
C GLU A 46 0.59 8.83 -8.48
N VAL A 47 -0.64 8.78 -7.95
CA VAL A 47 -1.87 8.97 -8.71
C VAL A 47 -1.95 10.38 -9.31
N ILE A 48 -1.62 11.40 -8.52
CA ILE A 48 -1.58 12.81 -8.96
C ILE A 48 -0.47 13.03 -9.99
N GLU A 49 0.75 12.59 -9.70
CA GLU A 49 1.93 12.78 -10.56
C GLU A 49 1.80 12.08 -11.90
N LYS A 50 1.25 10.86 -11.92
CA LYS A 50 1.06 10.07 -13.15
C LYS A 50 -0.27 10.35 -13.85
N GLY A 51 -1.13 11.19 -13.28
CA GLY A 51 -2.47 11.45 -13.79
C GLY A 51 -3.35 10.21 -13.87
N ILE A 52 -3.15 9.23 -12.97
CA ILE A 52 -3.94 8.00 -12.92
C ILE A 52 -5.34 8.39 -12.45
N ILE A 53 -6.34 8.28 -13.32
CA ILE A 53 -7.73 8.48 -12.91
C ILE A 53 -8.17 7.24 -12.14
N LEU A 54 -8.32 7.36 -10.82
CA LEU A 54 -8.91 6.30 -10.00
C LEU A 54 -10.39 6.16 -10.35
N SER A 55 -10.87 4.92 -10.51
CA SER A 55 -12.30 4.67 -10.71
C SER A 55 -13.08 4.95 -9.41
N GLU A 56 -14.37 5.27 -9.52
CA GLU A 56 -15.24 5.56 -8.37
C GLU A 56 -15.23 4.42 -7.33
N SER A 57 -15.16 3.17 -7.78
CA SER A 57 -15.00 1.98 -6.93
C SER A 57 -13.66 1.94 -6.17
N GLN A 58 -12.59 2.46 -6.76
CA GLN A 58 -11.28 2.56 -6.11
C GLN A 58 -11.27 3.68 -5.07
N VAL A 59 -11.94 4.80 -5.35
CA VAL A 59 -12.13 5.90 -4.38
C VAL A 59 -12.94 5.41 -3.17
N GLN A 60 -14.07 4.73 -3.39
CA GLN A 60 -14.86 4.14 -2.31
C GLN A 60 -14.07 3.13 -1.47
N ALA A 61 -13.20 2.33 -2.09
CA ALA A 61 -12.37 1.39 -1.36
C ALA A 61 -11.30 2.08 -0.49
N LEU A 62 -10.86 3.28 -0.87
CA LEU A 62 -9.96 4.11 -0.06
C LEU A 62 -10.72 4.78 1.09
N GLU A 63 -11.93 5.27 0.85
CA GLU A 63 -12.78 5.93 1.85
C GLU A 63 -13.25 4.97 2.95
N ARG A 64 -13.78 3.80 2.58
CA ARG A 64 -14.22 2.78 3.55
C ARG A 64 -13.09 2.34 4.47
N LYS A 65 -11.88 2.21 3.92
CA LYS A 65 -10.72 1.82 4.72
C LYS A 65 -10.29 2.91 5.71
N LYS A 66 -10.47 4.19 5.35
CA LYS A 66 -10.23 5.30 6.28
C LYS A 66 -11.23 5.29 7.44
N GLU A 67 -12.48 4.91 7.17
CA GLU A 67 -13.52 4.76 8.20
C GLU A 67 -13.26 3.56 9.12
N ASP A 68 -12.80 2.43 8.58
CA ASP A 68 -12.41 1.26 9.38
C ASP A 68 -11.23 1.56 10.32
N ASP A 69 -10.22 2.32 9.86
CA ASP A 69 -9.08 2.74 10.68
C ASP A 69 -9.52 3.68 11.83
N ILE A 70 -10.54 4.52 11.63
CA ILE A 70 -11.13 5.39 12.69
C ILE A 70 -11.95 4.55 13.69
N ALA A 71 -12.69 3.55 13.21
CA ALA A 71 -13.52 2.68 14.05
C ALA A 71 -12.69 1.71 14.90
N SER A 72 -11.49 1.31 14.45
CA SER A 72 -10.61 0.38 15.17
C SER A 72 -9.78 1.02 16.29
N GLY A 73 -9.83 2.34 16.49
CA GLY A 73 -9.24 3.00 17.65
C GLY A 73 -7.70 2.99 17.74
N GLU A 74 -7.00 2.85 16.62
CA GLU A 74 -5.53 3.04 16.57
C GLU A 74 -5.20 4.51 16.27
N ILE A 75 -5.27 5.37 17.29
CA ILE A 75 -4.70 6.74 17.30
C ILE A 75 -3.38 6.71 18.09
#